data_AF-U2R8Q1-F1
#
_entry.id   AF-U2R8Q1-F1
#
_cell.length_a   1.000
_cell.length_b   1.000
_cell.length_c   1.000
_cell.angle_alpha   90.00
_cell.angle_beta   90.00
_cell.angle_gamma   90.00
#
_symmetry.space_group_name_H-M   'P 1'
#
loop_
_entity.id
_entity.type
_entity.pdbx_description
1 polymer ?
#
loop_
_entity_poly.entity_id
_entity_poly.type
_entity_poly.pdbx_seq_one_letter_code
_entity_poly.pdbx_strand_id
1 'polypeptide(L)'
;MKKIKIINLGETPLDVVENEIIKNENLEIIGEKDNYENLRIDFQNTDAIFIVLNTNLENERNIALKVIEDAERSNFIGIFDIGNGDAELFDSKINFITNCETVEEIKIGLNGIVSSLINEGLVNIDLDDLKVLFEKTSKVSFISEVGELKNIETFLENLKLKLETLQKNKDDRVFINITGGPEISLDQIKDTVEVTSNILEEATIIWCCLLNPEYEEGIKVTVYSM
;
A
#
# COMPACT_ATOMS: atom_id res chain seq x y z
N MET A 1 -14.71 12.40 2.65
CA MET A 1 -13.29 12.12 2.34
C MET A 1 -12.80 11.12 3.37
N LYS A 2 -12.02 10.13 2.96
CA LYS A 2 -11.64 9.00 3.84
C LYS A 2 -10.57 9.44 4.82
N LYS A 3 -10.78 9.17 6.12
CA LYS A 3 -9.77 9.46 7.14
C LYS A 3 -8.83 8.28 7.33
N ILE A 4 -7.54 8.55 7.19
CA ILE A 4 -6.50 7.54 7.24
C ILE A 4 -5.58 7.86 8.40
N LYS A 5 -5.23 6.83 9.17
CA LYS A 5 -4.19 6.90 10.20
C LYS A 5 -3.05 5.98 9.83
N ILE A 6 -1.82 6.49 9.87
CA ILE A 6 -0.60 5.69 9.82
C ILE A 6 -0.02 5.68 11.23
N ILE A 7 0.17 4.50 11.80
CA ILE A 7 0.75 4.29 13.12
C ILE A 7 2.12 3.66 12.91
N ASN A 8 3.16 4.45 13.12
CA ASN A 8 4.54 4.06 12.92
C ASN A 8 5.20 3.69 14.25
N LEU A 9 5.16 2.39 14.56
CA LEU A 9 5.71 1.84 15.80
C LEU A 9 7.22 1.64 15.72
N GLY A 10 7.76 1.50 14.51
CA GLY A 10 9.20 1.35 14.31
C GLY A 10 9.94 2.69 14.31
N GLU A 11 11.25 2.64 14.49
CA GLU A 11 12.16 3.81 14.39
C GLU A 11 12.28 4.38 12.96
N THR A 12 11.49 3.85 12.01
CA THR A 12 11.60 4.11 10.59
C THR A 12 11.07 5.51 10.25
N PRO A 13 11.89 6.44 9.73
CA PRO A 13 11.38 7.73 9.26
C PRO A 13 10.48 7.52 8.03
N LEU A 14 9.25 8.01 8.08
CA LEU A 14 8.30 7.98 6.96
C LEU A 14 8.30 9.29 6.15
N ASP A 15 9.43 10.01 6.13
CA ASP A 15 9.63 11.31 5.48
C ASP A 15 9.21 11.36 3.99
N VAL A 16 9.37 10.27 3.25
CA VAL A 16 8.93 10.18 1.83
C VAL A 16 7.41 10.06 1.72
N VAL A 17 6.80 9.20 2.54
CA VAL A 17 5.33 9.05 2.63
C VAL A 17 4.73 10.36 3.08
N GLU A 18 5.36 10.99 4.07
CA GLU A 18 5.14 12.37 4.46
C GLU A 18 5.21 13.28 3.23
N ASN A 19 6.32 13.45 2.53
CA ASN A 19 6.42 14.44 1.45
C ASN A 19 5.46 14.21 0.26
N GLU A 20 5.23 12.95 -0.13
CA GLU A 20 4.32 12.60 -1.23
C GLU A 20 2.84 12.74 -0.83
N ILE A 21 2.53 12.76 0.48
CA ILE A 21 1.14 12.69 0.99
C ILE A 21 0.74 13.87 1.92
N ILE A 22 1.70 14.66 2.43
CA ILE A 22 1.58 15.69 3.48
C ILE A 22 0.55 16.78 3.17
N LYS A 23 0.06 16.88 1.94
CA LYS A 23 -0.95 17.86 1.56
C LYS A 23 -2.39 17.41 1.84
N ASN A 24 -2.63 16.23 2.41
CA ASN A 24 -3.99 15.74 2.67
C ASN A 24 -4.41 15.89 4.14
N GLU A 25 -5.41 16.75 4.40
CA GLU A 25 -6.00 16.97 5.73
C GLU A 25 -6.65 15.73 6.35
N ASN A 26 -6.87 14.67 5.56
CA ASN A 26 -7.47 13.42 6.02
C ASN A 26 -6.44 12.34 6.37
N LEU A 27 -5.13 12.62 6.25
CA LEU A 27 -4.07 11.74 6.71
C LEU A 27 -3.49 12.22 8.05
N GLU A 28 -3.43 11.32 9.02
CA GLU A 28 -2.73 11.53 10.29
C GLU A 28 -1.63 10.47 10.45
N ILE A 29 -0.40 10.91 10.75
CA ILE A 29 0.74 10.03 11.01
C ILE A 29 1.09 10.16 12.49
N ILE A 30 1.08 9.02 13.19
CA ILE A 30 1.38 8.88 14.61
C ILE A 30 2.70 8.09 14.71
N GLY A 31 3.69 8.59 15.45
CA GLY A 31 5.03 7.99 15.49
C GLY A 31 5.58 7.84 16.92
N GLU A 32 6.75 7.22 17.05
CA GLU A 32 7.41 6.89 18.34
C GLU A 32 7.65 8.07 19.31
N LYS A 33 7.63 9.31 18.81
CA LYS A 33 7.67 10.52 19.66
C LYS A 33 6.43 10.65 20.55
N ASP A 34 5.35 9.96 20.21
CA ASP A 34 4.12 9.89 20.98
C ASP A 34 4.18 8.63 21.86
N ASN A 35 4.31 8.80 23.17
CA ASN A 35 4.48 7.69 24.11
C ASN A 35 3.23 6.77 24.10
N TYR A 36 3.32 5.65 23.37
CA TYR A 36 2.21 4.73 23.07
C TYR A 36 1.51 4.14 24.29
N GLU A 37 2.18 4.07 25.45
CA GLU A 37 1.59 3.59 26.71
C GLU A 37 0.42 4.48 27.19
N ASN A 38 0.41 5.76 26.80
CA ASN A 38 -0.61 6.75 27.20
C ASN A 38 -1.50 7.22 26.04
N LEU A 39 -1.24 6.77 24.81
CA LEU A 39 -2.01 7.15 23.64
C LEU A 39 -3.39 6.48 23.70
N ARG A 40 -4.41 7.25 24.08
CA ARG A 40 -5.78 7.01 23.64
C ARG A 40 -5.86 7.49 22.19
N ILE A 41 -5.42 6.65 21.25
CA ILE A 41 -5.59 6.96 19.83
C ILE A 41 -7.10 7.00 19.58
N ASP A 42 -7.60 8.17 19.21
CA ASP A 42 -9.01 8.31 18.87
C ASP A 42 -9.24 7.77 17.47
N PHE A 43 -9.84 6.59 17.38
CA PHE A 43 -10.21 5.96 16.12
C PHE A 43 -11.57 6.44 15.59
N GLN A 44 -12.28 7.34 16.29
CA GLN A 44 -13.57 7.83 15.81
C GLN A 44 -13.47 8.44 14.42
N ASN A 45 -14.35 7.97 13.53
CA ASN A 45 -14.41 8.39 12.13
C ASN A 45 -13.14 8.07 11.33
N THR A 46 -12.29 7.14 11.77
CA THR A 46 -11.20 6.60 10.95
C THR A 46 -11.80 5.61 9.96
N ASP A 47 -11.34 5.63 8.71
CA ASP A 47 -11.76 4.68 7.69
C ASP A 47 -10.70 3.58 7.48
N ALA A 48 -9.42 3.97 7.41
CA ALA A 48 -8.30 3.07 7.20
C ALA A 48 -7.17 3.31 8.22
N ILE A 49 -6.54 2.24 8.68
CA ILE A 49 -5.42 2.24 9.62
C ILE A 49 -4.29 1.43 9.00
N PHE A 50 -3.11 2.04 8.90
CA PHE A 50 -1.90 1.35 8.47
C PHE A 50 -0.90 1.32 9.61
N ILE A 51 -0.43 0.13 9.98
CA ILE A 51 0.52 -0.05 11.09
C ILE A 51 1.87 -0.43 10.49
N VAL A 52 2.90 0.34 10.79
CA VAL A 52 4.29 0.01 10.46
C VAL A 52 4.94 -0.50 11.73
N LEU A 53 5.48 -1.72 11.70
CA LEU A 53 6.15 -2.32 12.85
C LEU A 53 7.23 -3.32 12.46
N ASN A 54 7.93 -3.82 13.47
CA ASN A 54 8.80 -4.97 13.43
C ASN A 54 8.22 -6.06 14.33
N THR A 55 7.62 -7.08 13.74
CA THR A 55 7.03 -8.21 14.47
C THR A 55 8.06 -9.00 15.26
N ASN A 56 9.37 -8.84 15.10
CA ASN A 56 10.33 -9.45 16.02
C ASN A 56 10.36 -8.74 17.39
N LEU A 57 9.94 -7.47 17.46
CA LEU A 57 9.93 -6.66 18.67
C LEU A 57 8.61 -6.82 19.43
N GLU A 58 8.69 -7.39 20.64
CA GLU A 58 7.50 -7.69 21.46
C GLU A 58 6.69 -6.45 21.83
N ASN A 59 7.37 -5.35 22.12
CA ASN A 59 6.71 -4.08 22.45
C ASN A 59 5.83 -3.60 21.30
N GLU A 60 6.35 -3.57 20.07
CA GLU A 60 5.61 -3.12 18.89
C GLU A 60 4.44 -4.06 18.57
N ARG A 61 4.63 -5.37 18.69
CA ARG A 61 3.52 -6.35 18.56
C ARG A 61 2.39 -6.06 19.56
N ASN A 62 2.73 -5.84 20.83
CA ASN A 62 1.74 -5.60 21.87
C ASN A 62 0.97 -4.29 21.65
N ILE A 63 1.65 -3.24 21.18
CA ILE A 63 1.00 -1.97 20.82
C ILE A 63 0.10 -2.16 19.60
N ALA A 64 0.56 -2.85 18.56
CA ALA A 64 -0.24 -3.13 17.37
C ALA A 64 -1.51 -3.93 17.71
N LEU A 65 -1.41 -4.93 18.58
CA LEU A 65 -2.57 -5.69 19.05
C LEU A 65 -3.59 -4.80 19.75
N LYS A 66 -3.15 -3.88 20.61
CA LYS A 66 -4.03 -2.93 21.29
C LYS A 66 -4.71 -1.98 20.29
N VAL A 67 -3.96 -1.47 19.30
CA VAL A 67 -4.50 -0.66 18.20
C VAL A 67 -5.61 -1.41 17.46
N ILE A 68 -5.38 -2.68 17.12
CA ILE A 68 -6.36 -3.52 16.42
C ILE A 68 -7.57 -3.84 17.31
N GLU A 69 -7.37 -4.04 18.61
CA GLU A 69 -8.45 -4.25 19.58
C GLU A 69 -9.36 -3.03 19.67
N ASP A 70 -8.77 -1.84 19.79
CA ASP A 70 -9.47 -0.55 19.92
C ASP A 70 -10.13 -0.08 18.60
N ALA A 71 -9.62 -0.53 17.43
CA ALA A 71 -10.19 -0.22 16.13
C ALA A 71 -11.60 -0.83 15.93
N GLU A 72 -12.46 -0.10 15.20
CA GLU A 72 -13.78 -0.59 14.79
C GLU A 72 -13.64 -1.75 13.79
N ARG A 73 -14.58 -2.70 13.81
CA ARG A 73 -14.58 -3.83 12.87
C ARG A 73 -14.71 -3.44 11.40
N SER A 74 -15.24 -2.24 11.14
CA SER A 74 -15.41 -1.63 9.82
C SER A 74 -14.13 -1.00 9.28
N ASN A 75 -13.11 -0.80 10.12
CA ASN A 75 -11.85 -0.24 9.67
C ASN A 75 -11.14 -1.17 8.69
N PHE A 76 -10.56 -0.57 7.66
CA PHE A 76 -9.59 -1.25 6.82
C PHE A 76 -8.23 -1.21 7.50
N ILE A 77 -7.62 -2.35 7.81
CA ILE A 77 -6.37 -2.40 8.58
C ILE A 77 -5.28 -3.13 7.80
N GLY A 78 -4.21 -2.42 7.44
CA GLY A 78 -3.03 -2.98 6.78
C GLY A 78 -1.80 -2.93 7.68
N ILE A 79 -0.98 -3.99 7.65
CA ILE A 79 0.30 -4.06 8.37
C ILE A 79 1.46 -4.10 7.38
N PHE A 80 2.44 -3.22 7.60
CA PHE A 80 3.74 -3.25 6.94
C PHE A 80 4.79 -3.64 7.98
N ASP A 81 5.34 -4.84 7.81
CA ASP A 81 6.20 -5.47 8.79
C ASP A 81 7.63 -5.63 8.28
N ILE A 82 8.64 -5.22 9.05
CA ILE A 82 10.07 -5.48 8.76
C ILE A 82 10.62 -6.73 9.47
N GLY A 83 9.76 -7.43 10.19
CA GLY A 83 10.09 -8.63 10.96
C GLY A 83 9.92 -9.93 10.17
N ASN A 84 9.02 -10.79 10.64
CA ASN A 84 8.79 -12.14 10.11
C ASN A 84 7.51 -12.27 9.27
N GLY A 85 6.69 -11.22 9.17
CA GLY A 85 5.43 -11.20 8.42
C GLY A 85 4.36 -12.16 8.94
N ASP A 86 4.40 -12.53 10.22
CA ASP A 86 3.51 -13.54 10.77
C ASP A 86 2.10 -13.01 11.06
N ALA A 87 1.22 -13.19 10.07
CA ALA A 87 -0.20 -12.84 10.15
C ALA A 87 -0.92 -13.53 11.32
N GLU A 88 -0.48 -14.73 11.74
CA GLU A 88 -1.15 -15.52 12.79
C GLU A 88 -1.05 -14.86 14.17
N LEU A 89 -0.14 -13.89 14.33
CA LEU A 89 0.01 -13.10 15.55
C LEU A 89 -1.11 -12.07 15.76
N PHE A 90 -1.93 -11.80 14.74
CA PHE A 90 -2.90 -10.70 14.76
C PHE A 90 -4.35 -11.18 14.62
N ASP A 91 -5.30 -10.37 15.12
CA ASP A 91 -6.73 -10.65 15.01
C ASP A 91 -7.19 -10.63 13.54
N SER A 92 -8.18 -11.46 13.21
CA SER A 92 -8.98 -11.45 11.97
C SER A 92 -9.56 -10.09 11.53
N LYS A 93 -9.47 -9.06 12.38
CA LYS A 93 -9.75 -7.66 12.05
C LYS A 93 -8.79 -7.10 11.00
N ILE A 94 -7.56 -7.59 10.89
CA ILE A 94 -6.64 -7.11 9.85
C ILE A 94 -7.10 -7.53 8.45
N ASN A 95 -6.96 -6.62 7.49
CA ASN A 95 -7.12 -6.94 6.08
C ASN A 95 -5.87 -7.65 5.60
N PHE A 96 -4.69 -7.05 5.74
CA PHE A 96 -3.49 -7.69 5.24
C PHE A 96 -2.28 -7.43 6.11
N ILE A 97 -1.28 -8.28 5.91
CA ILE A 97 0.10 -8.03 6.33
C ILE A 97 1.03 -8.24 5.13
N THR A 98 1.96 -7.32 4.96
CA THR A 98 3.08 -7.48 4.02
C THR A 98 4.38 -7.53 4.81
N ASN A 99 5.27 -8.44 4.42
CA ASN A 99 6.63 -8.46 4.92
C ASN A 99 7.49 -7.59 3.99
N CYS A 100 8.27 -6.71 4.56
CA CYS A 100 9.18 -5.79 3.88
C CYS A 100 10.59 -6.06 4.39
N GLU A 101 11.56 -6.23 3.49
CA GLU A 101 12.95 -6.42 3.87
C GLU A 101 13.62 -5.10 4.26
N THR A 102 13.10 -3.99 3.74
CA THR A 102 13.70 -2.67 3.90
C THR A 102 12.68 -1.59 4.24
N VAL A 103 13.18 -0.51 4.84
CA VAL A 103 12.43 0.73 5.04
C VAL A 103 11.88 1.29 3.72
N GLU A 104 12.62 1.15 2.63
CA GLU A 104 12.21 1.65 1.33
C GLU A 104 11.00 0.88 0.79
N GLU A 105 10.97 -0.43 1.00
CA GLU A 105 9.79 -1.26 0.68
C GLU A 105 8.56 -0.82 1.47
N ILE A 106 8.70 -0.52 2.76
CA ILE A 106 7.58 0.02 3.56
C ILE A 106 7.05 1.29 2.91
N LYS A 107 7.93 2.23 2.55
CA LYS A 107 7.52 3.51 1.93
C LYS A 107 6.80 3.28 0.59
N ILE A 108 7.35 2.41 -0.26
CA ILE A 108 6.77 2.08 -1.57
C ILE A 108 5.39 1.44 -1.41
N GLY A 109 5.31 0.38 -0.61
CA GLY A 109 4.09 -0.39 -0.42
C GLY A 109 3.00 0.43 0.30
N LEU A 110 3.38 1.22 1.32
CA LEU A 110 2.45 2.08 2.03
C LEU A 110 1.93 3.20 1.13
N ASN A 111 2.82 3.90 0.42
CA ASN A 111 2.41 4.99 -0.45
C ASN A 111 1.49 4.52 -1.58
N GLY A 112 1.75 3.37 -2.22
CA GLY A 112 0.87 2.89 -3.30
C GLY A 112 -0.56 2.56 -2.84
N ILE A 113 -0.78 2.16 -1.57
CA ILE A 113 -2.15 1.99 -1.06
C ILE A 113 -2.72 3.33 -0.59
N VAL A 114 -1.98 4.08 0.23
CA VAL A 114 -2.47 5.32 0.84
C VAL A 114 -2.78 6.36 -0.23
N SER A 115 -1.90 6.57 -1.21
CA SER A 115 -2.14 7.52 -2.32
C SER A 115 -3.41 7.19 -3.11
N SER A 116 -3.72 5.91 -3.32
CA SER A 116 -4.92 5.49 -4.05
C SER A 116 -6.24 5.84 -3.37
N LEU A 117 -6.21 6.05 -2.05
CA LEU A 117 -7.38 6.39 -1.25
C LEU A 117 -7.63 7.89 -1.11
N ILE A 118 -6.61 8.71 -1.38
CA ILE A 118 -6.61 10.14 -1.03
C ILE A 118 -6.38 11.05 -2.23
N ASN A 119 -5.68 10.57 -3.25
CA ASN A 119 -5.35 11.33 -4.43
C ASN A 119 -6.36 11.01 -5.52
N GLU A 120 -6.71 12.02 -6.29
CA GLU A 120 -7.53 11.87 -7.48
C GLU A 120 -6.64 11.69 -8.71
N GLY A 121 -7.13 10.93 -9.68
CA GLY A 121 -6.47 10.68 -10.95
C GLY A 121 -7.46 10.40 -12.07
N LEU A 122 -6.95 9.78 -13.14
CA LEU A 122 -7.75 9.39 -14.30
C LEU A 122 -8.73 8.26 -13.97
N VAL A 123 -8.29 7.33 -13.11
CA VAL A 123 -9.11 6.22 -12.61
C VAL A 123 -8.87 6.12 -11.12
N ASN A 124 -9.92 6.39 -10.35
CA ASN A 124 -9.90 6.31 -8.90
C ASN A 124 -10.46 4.97 -8.44
N ILE A 125 -10.02 4.53 -7.27
CA ILE A 125 -10.62 3.43 -6.53
C ILE A 125 -11.15 3.95 -5.20
N ASP A 126 -12.10 3.22 -4.61
CA ASP A 126 -12.57 3.54 -3.26
C ASP A 126 -12.11 2.50 -2.22
N LEU A 127 -12.47 2.75 -0.96
CA LEU A 127 -12.09 1.87 0.13
C LEU A 127 -12.85 0.53 0.10
N ASP A 128 -14.06 0.51 -0.46
CA ASP A 128 -14.85 -0.71 -0.54
C ASP A 128 -14.26 -1.65 -1.61
N ASP A 129 -13.71 -1.10 -2.70
CA ASP A 129 -12.90 -1.84 -3.67
C ASP A 129 -11.70 -2.50 -3.00
N LEU A 130 -10.93 -1.76 -2.18
CA LEU A 130 -9.79 -2.32 -1.44
C LEU A 130 -10.22 -3.37 -0.42
N LYS A 131 -11.34 -3.17 0.29
CA LYS A 131 -11.87 -4.16 1.24
C LYS A 131 -12.30 -5.45 0.57
N VAL A 132 -12.84 -5.37 -0.64
CA VAL A 132 -13.15 -6.55 -1.45
C VAL A 132 -11.87 -7.22 -1.91
N LEU A 133 -10.85 -6.46 -2.28
CA LEU A 133 -9.62 -7.01 -2.81
C LEU A 133 -8.76 -7.68 -1.74
N PHE A 134 -8.49 -6.98 -0.63
CA PHE A 134 -7.73 -7.49 0.51
C PHE A 134 -8.67 -8.26 1.43
N GLU A 135 -8.81 -9.57 1.18
CA GLU A 135 -9.45 -10.48 2.12
C GLU A 135 -8.81 -10.38 3.49
N LYS A 136 -9.56 -10.67 4.56
CA LYS A 136 -9.02 -10.60 5.92
C LYS A 136 -7.84 -11.56 6.07
N THR A 137 -6.81 -11.10 6.77
CA THR A 137 -5.58 -11.85 7.08
C THR A 137 -4.77 -12.29 5.85
N SER A 138 -4.93 -11.63 4.69
CA SER A 138 -4.12 -11.92 3.51
C SER A 138 -2.64 -11.60 3.76
N LYS A 139 -1.75 -12.51 3.37
CA LYS A 139 -0.34 -12.20 3.18
C LYS A 139 -0.19 -11.55 1.81
N VAL A 140 0.31 -10.32 1.79
CA VAL A 140 0.48 -9.55 0.56
C VAL A 140 1.95 -9.53 0.19
N SER A 141 2.23 -9.75 -1.09
CA SER A 141 3.52 -9.44 -1.71
C SER A 141 3.33 -8.28 -2.68
N PHE A 142 4.34 -7.45 -2.87
CA PHE A 142 4.26 -6.39 -3.86
C PHE A 142 5.60 -6.17 -4.57
N ILE A 143 5.51 -5.65 -5.79
CA ILE A 143 6.66 -5.13 -6.54
C ILE A 143 6.38 -3.69 -6.94
N SER A 144 7.44 -2.93 -7.22
CA SER A 144 7.29 -1.63 -7.85
C SER A 144 8.36 -1.40 -8.90
N GLU A 145 7.97 -0.74 -9.99
CA GLU A 145 8.86 -0.26 -11.04
C GLU A 145 8.64 1.23 -11.26
N VAL A 146 9.72 1.96 -11.51
CA VAL A 146 9.73 3.38 -11.84
C VAL A 146 10.46 3.55 -13.16
N GLY A 147 9.94 4.38 -14.03
CA GLY A 147 10.56 4.68 -15.32
C GLY A 147 10.11 6.02 -15.88
N GLU A 148 10.44 6.23 -17.15
CA GLU A 148 10.08 7.42 -17.90
C GLU A 148 9.15 7.05 -19.06
N LEU A 149 8.16 7.89 -19.34
CA LEU A 149 7.19 7.73 -20.42
C LEU A 149 7.86 7.63 -21.80
N LYS A 150 8.97 8.36 -22.00
CA LYS A 150 9.76 8.30 -23.25
C LYS A 150 10.48 6.96 -23.47
N ASN A 151 10.65 6.17 -22.40
CA ASN A 151 11.34 4.87 -22.39
C ASN A 151 10.38 3.74 -21.99
N ILE A 152 9.10 3.84 -22.38
CA ILE A 152 8.05 2.94 -21.92
C ILE A 152 8.35 1.46 -22.20
N GLU A 153 8.96 1.12 -23.33
CA GLU A 153 9.30 -0.28 -23.67
C GLU A 153 10.27 -0.90 -22.66
N THR A 154 11.29 -0.13 -22.23
CA THR A 154 12.25 -0.58 -21.21
C THR A 154 11.58 -0.71 -19.85
N PHE A 155 10.71 0.25 -19.51
CA PHE A 155 9.91 0.20 -18.29
C PHE A 155 9.02 -1.05 -18.24
N LEU A 156 8.32 -1.38 -19.34
CA LEU A 156 7.43 -2.54 -19.40
C LEU A 156 8.19 -3.86 -19.30
N GLU A 157 9.39 -3.97 -19.89
CA GLU A 157 10.23 -5.15 -19.75
C GLU A 157 10.74 -5.31 -18.31
N ASN A 158 11.18 -4.24 -17.66
CA ASN A 158 11.57 -4.30 -16.26
C ASN A 158 10.40 -4.67 -15.34
N LEU A 159 9.22 -4.07 -15.57
CA LEU A 159 8.00 -4.37 -14.84
C LEU A 159 7.66 -5.86 -14.98
N LYS A 160 7.70 -6.38 -16.20
CA LYS A 160 7.47 -7.80 -16.49
C LYS A 160 8.45 -8.70 -15.73
N LEU A 161 9.75 -8.41 -15.77
CA LEU A 161 10.76 -9.20 -15.05
C LEU A 161 10.51 -9.18 -13.54
N LYS A 162 10.07 -8.05 -12.97
CA LYS A 162 9.69 -7.97 -11.55
C LYS A 162 8.42 -8.77 -11.25
N LEU A 163 7.40 -8.68 -12.10
CA LEU A 163 6.16 -9.44 -11.95
C LEU A 163 6.40 -10.96 -11.95
N GLU A 164 7.38 -11.45 -12.72
CA GLU A 164 7.77 -12.86 -12.71
C GLU A 164 8.36 -13.34 -11.37
N THR A 165 8.78 -12.42 -10.50
CA THR A 165 9.27 -12.75 -9.15
C THR A 165 8.16 -12.85 -8.10
N LEU A 166 6.95 -12.36 -8.41
CA LEU A 166 5.80 -12.52 -7.52
C LEU A 166 5.39 -13.99 -7.45
N GLN A 167 5.09 -14.44 -6.23
CA GLN A 167 4.49 -15.76 -6.04
C GLN A 167 3.08 -15.75 -6.64
N LYS A 168 2.82 -16.66 -7.58
CA LYS A 168 1.51 -16.82 -8.21
C LYS A 168 0.67 -17.77 -7.37
N ASN A 169 -0.45 -17.31 -6.83
CA ASN A 169 -1.48 -18.18 -6.27
C ASN A 169 -2.66 -18.33 -7.22
N LYS A 170 -3.34 -19.47 -7.10
CA LYS A 170 -4.38 -19.89 -8.04
C LYS A 170 -5.69 -19.12 -7.94
N ASP A 171 -5.81 -18.25 -6.94
CA ASP A 171 -6.96 -17.40 -6.65
C ASP A 171 -6.54 -15.92 -6.48
N ASP A 172 -5.40 -15.54 -7.11
CA ASP A 172 -4.75 -14.25 -6.88
C ASP A 172 -5.70 -13.07 -7.13
N ARG A 173 -5.73 -12.17 -6.15
CA ARG A 173 -6.26 -10.82 -6.31
C ARG A 173 -5.10 -9.88 -6.51
N VAL A 174 -5.24 -8.96 -7.46
CA VAL A 174 -4.16 -8.06 -7.84
C VAL A 174 -4.64 -6.62 -7.77
N PHE A 175 -3.90 -5.79 -7.06
CA PHE A 175 -4.05 -4.34 -7.10
C PHE A 175 -2.91 -3.74 -7.91
N ILE A 176 -3.24 -2.88 -8.87
CA ILE A 176 -2.24 -2.10 -9.62
C ILE A 176 -2.45 -0.61 -9.32
N ASN A 177 -1.50 0.01 -8.62
CA ASN A 177 -1.41 1.46 -8.56
C ASN A 177 -0.47 1.95 -9.66
N ILE A 178 -1.02 2.71 -10.61
CA ILE A 178 -0.26 3.45 -11.62
C ILE A 178 -0.24 4.92 -11.20
N THR A 179 0.94 5.50 -11.04
CA THR A 179 1.12 6.94 -10.82
C THR A 179 1.94 7.51 -11.97
N GLY A 180 1.35 8.40 -12.75
CA GLY A 180 2.00 9.06 -13.88
C GLY A 180 2.02 10.57 -13.72
N GLY A 181 2.96 11.21 -14.42
CA GLY A 181 2.89 12.66 -14.62
C GLY A 181 1.79 13.06 -15.61
N PRO A 182 1.58 14.38 -15.85
CA PRO A 182 0.48 14.89 -16.67
C PRO A 182 0.47 14.38 -18.12
N GLU A 183 1.61 13.92 -18.63
CA GLU A 183 1.80 13.46 -20.00
C GLU A 183 1.51 11.95 -20.20
N ILE A 184 1.09 11.23 -19.15
CA ILE A 184 0.76 9.80 -19.27
C ILE A 184 -0.43 9.59 -20.21
N SER A 185 -0.26 8.68 -21.17
CA SER A 185 -1.28 8.36 -22.16
C SER A 185 -2.09 7.10 -21.79
N LEU A 186 -3.31 7.02 -22.34
CA LEU A 186 -4.16 5.82 -22.18
C LEU A 186 -3.51 4.56 -22.76
N ASP A 187 -2.70 4.68 -23.81
CA ASP A 187 -2.00 3.53 -24.39
C ASP A 187 -0.94 2.99 -23.43
N GLN A 188 -0.16 3.86 -22.78
CA GLN A 188 0.83 3.45 -21.77
C GLN A 188 0.17 2.80 -20.54
N ILE A 189 -0.99 3.32 -20.12
CA ILE A 189 -1.78 2.74 -19.04
C ILE A 189 -2.29 1.35 -19.45
N LYS A 190 -2.84 1.23 -20.66
CA LYS A 190 -3.32 -0.03 -21.21
C LYS A 190 -2.20 -1.07 -21.27
N ASP A 191 -1.03 -0.71 -21.80
CA ASP A 191 0.11 -1.62 -21.94
C ASP A 191 0.63 -2.09 -20.58
N THR A 192 0.63 -1.21 -19.57
CA THR A 192 0.99 -1.55 -18.19
C THR A 192 0.05 -2.61 -17.60
N VAL A 193 -1.26 -2.41 -17.76
CA VAL A 193 -2.27 -3.36 -17.28
C VAL A 193 -2.18 -4.67 -18.05
N GLU A 194 -1.97 -4.61 -19.38
CA GLU A 194 -1.87 -5.78 -20.25
C GLU A 194 -0.66 -6.66 -19.90
N VAL A 195 0.52 -6.06 -19.67
CA VAL A 195 1.70 -6.79 -19.20
C VAL A 195 1.42 -7.49 -17.87
N THR A 196 0.74 -6.83 -16.94
CA THR A 196 0.40 -7.41 -15.65
C THR A 196 -0.58 -8.57 -15.79
N SER A 197 -1.65 -8.40 -16.57
CA SER A 197 -2.65 -9.46 -16.81
C SER A 197 -2.07 -10.66 -17.55
N ASN A 198 -1.09 -10.46 -18.43
CA ASN A 198 -0.45 -11.57 -19.15
C ASN A 198 0.48 -12.39 -18.23
N ILE A 199 1.03 -11.80 -17.17
CA ILE A 199 1.84 -12.56 -16.21
C ILE A 199 0.96 -13.23 -15.15
N LEU A 200 -0.15 -12.59 -14.78
CA LEU A 200 -1.10 -13.02 -13.75
C LEU A 200 -2.43 -13.44 -14.39
N GLU A 201 -2.39 -14.37 -15.34
CA GLU A 201 -3.45 -14.72 -16.30
C GLU A 201 -4.80 -15.18 -15.68
N GLU A 202 -4.83 -15.52 -14.40
CA GLU A 202 -6.03 -15.99 -13.69
C GLU A 202 -6.49 -15.02 -12.58
N ALA A 203 -5.75 -13.92 -12.37
CA ALA A 203 -6.00 -13.02 -11.26
C ALA A 203 -7.19 -12.08 -11.51
N THR A 204 -7.94 -11.78 -10.45
CA THR A 204 -8.89 -10.65 -10.47
C THR A 204 -8.12 -9.36 -10.27
N ILE A 205 -8.08 -8.50 -11.31
CA ILE A 205 -7.32 -7.26 -11.30
C ILE A 205 -8.23 -6.07 -11.00
N ILE A 206 -7.87 -5.31 -9.97
CA ILE A 206 -8.32 -3.93 -9.74
C ILE A 206 -7.13 -3.01 -9.95
N TRP A 207 -7.36 -1.85 -10.57
CA TRP A 207 -6.30 -0.90 -10.84
C TRP A 207 -6.79 0.54 -10.71
N CYS A 208 -5.86 1.43 -10.38
CA CYS A 208 -6.07 2.87 -10.39
C CYS A 208 -4.98 3.56 -11.21
N CYS A 209 -5.27 4.78 -11.66
CA CYS A 209 -4.29 5.64 -12.32
C CYS A 209 -4.37 7.04 -11.71
N LEU A 210 -3.36 7.38 -10.92
CA LEU A 210 -3.18 8.65 -10.24
C LEU A 210 -2.34 9.60 -11.09
N LEU A 211 -2.68 10.89 -11.05
CA LEU A 211 -1.87 11.94 -11.68
C LEU A 211 -1.08 12.67 -10.60
N ASN A 212 0.25 12.63 -10.70
CA ASN A 212 1.13 13.41 -9.85
C ASN A 212 1.94 14.40 -10.71
N PRO A 213 1.65 15.72 -10.64
CA PRO A 213 2.41 16.73 -11.38
C PRO A 213 3.92 16.71 -11.12
N GLU A 214 4.34 16.27 -9.94
CA GLU A 214 5.76 16.18 -9.56
C GLU A 214 6.50 15.05 -10.29
N TYR A 215 5.77 14.12 -10.93
CA TYR A 215 6.36 13.05 -11.72
C TYR A 215 6.71 13.48 -13.15
N GLU A 216 6.31 14.67 -13.64
CA GLU A 216 6.62 15.18 -15.00
C GLU A 216 6.46 14.13 -16.13
N GLU A 217 7.57 13.61 -16.70
CA GLU A 217 7.60 12.54 -17.72
C GLU A 217 7.75 11.13 -17.12
N GLY A 218 7.54 10.98 -15.82
CA GLY A 218 7.74 9.77 -15.04
C GLY A 218 6.49 8.92 -14.92
N ILE A 219 6.73 7.62 -14.72
CA ILE A 219 5.71 6.62 -14.38
C ILE A 219 6.24 5.76 -13.24
N LYS A 220 5.38 5.49 -12.25
CA LYS A 220 5.60 4.51 -11.20
C LYS A 220 4.42 3.56 -11.17
N VAL A 221 4.72 2.28 -11.11
CA VAL A 221 3.72 1.23 -10.95
C VAL A 221 4.08 0.43 -9.72
N THR A 222 3.08 0.19 -8.87
CA THR A 222 3.18 -0.72 -7.73
C THR A 222 2.08 -1.77 -7.87
N VAL A 223 2.48 -3.04 -7.88
CA VAL A 223 1.57 -4.17 -8.03
C VAL A 223 1.57 -4.97 -6.75
N TYR A 224 0.39 -5.18 -6.16
CA TYR A 224 0.18 -5.98 -4.97
C TYR A 224 -0.51 -7.28 -5.38
N SER A 225 0.00 -8.41 -4.90
CA SER A 225 -0.55 -9.74 -5.07
C SER A 225 -0.95 -10.30 -3.72
N MET A 226 -2.12 -10.93 -3.67
CA MET A 226 -2.76 -11.50 -2.48
C MET A 226 -3.05 -12.97 -2.71
#